data_AF-A0A838NVR1-F1
#
_entry.id   AF-A0A838NVR1-F1
#
_cell.length_a   1.000
_cell.length_b   1.000
_cell.length_c   1.000
_cell.angle_alpha   90.00
_cell.angle_beta   90.00
_cell.angle_gamma   90.00
#
_symmetry.space_group_name_H-M   'P 1'
#
loop_
_entity.id
_entity.type
_entity.pdbx_description
1 polymer ?
#
loop_
_entity_poly.entity_id
_entity_poly.type
_entity_poly.pdbx_seq_one_letter_code
_entity_poly.pdbx_strand_id
1 'polypeptide(L)'
;MRKPRIAPVIARLLAMMLAILASSVAIAQSDAPRSSLTSESAARRPEPQRRDSADARRRATRAQVRFEQIRRLHLPRQYSSAPEICDARIGRFCQWNDEVSIRPDEPKKITTARRDLLVALQNAASRSPTDDWITGQRIRYLLEAGDDSTAVDVALGCAATEWWCDALRGLALHEAESAGADSAFDRALAAMPERERCRWTDMSALLDDAQRKRYRRVGCGAREEIAARIWWLADPFLSIPGNDRRTEHYARHTMSRILDGTRAGYDARWDDDLRELVVRYGWARYWTRPPGNDPSSRSVSGHEASPSYHFLPAVTSIDSIPTLKGDVWDLRMQRAVERYRPTRVDQFRELDAQVAMFRRRDSVMVVAAYDVTADTVFAPGPVTSMAVLQRDETDQELFPSGQLRAARGAHVEMMSAAPHLLSVETFNFEKRRAGRTRRVVSLPVIAPGSVSISDVLLFDP
;
A
#
# COMPACT_ATOMS: atom_id res chain seq x y z
N MET A 1 -79.99 -5.95 3.32
CA MET A 1 -79.61 -4.59 3.79
C MET A 1 -78.21 -4.26 3.29
N ARG A 2 -78.04 -3.03 2.75
CA ARG A 2 -76.82 -2.26 2.43
C ARG A 2 -75.42 -2.97 2.34
N LYS A 3 -74.90 -2.98 1.09
CA LYS A 3 -73.51 -2.78 0.56
C LYS A 3 -72.55 -1.90 1.42
N PRO A 4 -71.27 -1.62 1.01
CA PRO A 4 -70.24 -2.30 0.17
C PRO A 4 -68.81 -2.26 0.84
N ARG A 5 -67.65 -2.71 0.31
CA ARG A 5 -66.84 -2.18 -0.82
C ARG A 5 -65.64 -3.11 -1.12
N ILE A 6 -65.45 -3.39 -2.40
CA ILE A 6 -64.23 -3.90 -3.03
C ILE A 6 -63.69 -2.77 -3.90
N ALA A 7 -62.40 -2.44 -3.81
CA ALA A 7 -61.60 -1.87 -4.91
C ALA A 7 -60.08 -2.06 -4.67
N PRO A 8 -59.26 -2.21 -5.73
CA PRO A 8 -57.95 -2.88 -5.71
C PRO A 8 -56.77 -1.96 -6.09
N VAL A 9 -55.52 -2.34 -5.80
CA VAL A 9 -54.32 -1.73 -6.40
C VAL A 9 -53.27 -2.81 -6.70
N ILE A 10 -53.41 -3.46 -7.86
CA ILE A 10 -52.34 -4.17 -8.57
C ILE A 10 -52.45 -3.69 -10.02
N ALA A 11 -51.64 -2.70 -10.41
CA ALA A 11 -51.47 -2.26 -11.80
C ALA A 11 -50.29 -1.29 -11.93
N ARG A 12 -49.05 -1.80 -11.91
CA ARG A 12 -47.87 -1.11 -12.47
C ARG A 12 -46.88 -2.15 -13.03
N LEU A 13 -47.32 -2.83 -14.06
CA LEU A 13 -46.52 -3.64 -14.98
C LEU A 13 -47.27 -3.63 -16.32
N LEU A 14 -46.56 -3.34 -17.41
CA LEU A 14 -46.99 -3.32 -18.82
C LEU A 14 -47.66 -2.04 -19.39
N ALA A 15 -46.82 -1.20 -20.01
CA ALA A 15 -47.08 -0.49 -21.27
C ALA A 15 -45.69 -0.28 -21.92
N MET A 16 -45.18 -1.16 -22.78
CA MET A 16 -45.49 -1.34 -24.22
C MET A 16 -45.06 -0.10 -25.03
N MET A 17 -43.87 -0.10 -25.64
CA MET A 17 -43.57 -0.54 -27.01
C MET A 17 -44.46 0.07 -28.11
N LEU A 18 -43.79 0.83 -29.00
CA LEU A 18 -44.04 1.12 -30.41
C LEU A 18 -45.27 1.95 -30.84
N ALA A 19 -45.01 3.16 -31.37
CA ALA A 19 -45.57 3.62 -32.65
C ALA A 19 -44.66 4.70 -33.29
N ILE A 20 -44.28 4.43 -34.54
CA ILE A 20 -43.50 5.24 -35.47
C ILE A 20 -44.41 6.29 -36.12
N LEU A 21 -43.94 7.52 -36.34
CA LEU A 21 -44.25 8.31 -37.53
C LEU A 21 -43.23 9.45 -37.75
N ALA A 22 -42.83 9.56 -39.01
CA ALA A 22 -41.77 10.39 -39.57
C ALA A 22 -42.03 11.90 -39.46
N SER A 23 -40.96 12.67 -39.28
CA SER A 23 -40.73 13.92 -40.00
C SER A 23 -39.25 14.26 -40.02
N SER A 24 -38.82 14.73 -41.17
CA SER A 24 -37.45 14.74 -41.67
C SER A 24 -36.82 16.14 -41.58
N VAL A 25 -35.48 16.16 -41.53
CA VAL A 25 -34.57 17.25 -41.96
C VAL A 25 -34.42 18.49 -41.04
N ALA A 26 -33.33 18.49 -40.28
CA ALA A 26 -32.27 19.50 -40.42
C ALA A 26 -30.96 18.94 -39.85
N ILE A 27 -30.04 18.56 -40.74
CA ILE A 27 -28.65 18.25 -40.41
C ILE A 27 -27.95 19.59 -40.16
N ALA A 28 -27.60 19.88 -38.91
CA ALA A 28 -26.56 20.84 -38.57
C ALA A 28 -25.40 20.05 -37.97
N GLN A 29 -24.34 19.87 -38.77
CA GLN A 29 -23.05 19.41 -38.30
C GLN A 29 -22.50 20.46 -37.33
N SER A 30 -22.54 20.16 -36.03
CA SER A 30 -21.68 20.84 -35.07
C SER A 30 -20.39 20.02 -34.96
N ASP A 31 -19.39 20.40 -35.75
CA ASP A 31 -18.00 20.02 -35.52
C ASP A 31 -17.56 20.58 -34.16
N ALA A 32 -17.68 19.75 -33.12
CA ALA A 32 -17.08 20.02 -31.83
C ALA A 32 -15.58 19.70 -31.93
N PRO A 33 -14.67 20.65 -31.64
CA PRO A 33 -13.24 20.38 -31.71
C PRO A 33 -12.85 19.38 -30.61
N ARG A 34 -12.30 18.24 -31.03
CA ARG A 34 -11.52 17.34 -30.18
C ARG A 34 -10.43 18.15 -29.48
N SER A 35 -10.60 18.40 -28.18
CA SER A 35 -9.62 19.09 -27.35
C SER A 35 -8.43 18.17 -27.04
N SER A 36 -7.43 18.20 -27.91
CA SER A 36 -6.08 17.72 -27.64
C SER A 36 -5.36 18.64 -26.65
N LEU A 37 -5.75 18.61 -25.37
CA LEU A 37 -5.27 19.56 -24.34
C LEU A 37 -4.06 19.10 -23.51
N THR A 38 -3.29 18.10 -23.93
CA THR A 38 -2.12 17.63 -23.16
C THR A 38 -0.76 17.84 -23.83
N SER A 39 -0.70 18.45 -25.03
CA SER A 39 0.57 18.73 -25.72
C SER A 39 0.89 20.23 -25.92
N GLU A 40 -0.04 21.15 -25.65
CA GLU A 40 0.14 22.59 -25.97
C GLU A 40 0.93 23.38 -24.91
N SER A 41 0.95 22.94 -23.65
CA SER A 41 1.64 23.66 -22.56
C SER A 41 3.16 23.67 -22.73
N ALA A 42 3.75 22.53 -23.15
CA ALA A 42 5.18 22.46 -23.47
C ALA A 42 5.57 23.32 -24.68
N ALA A 43 4.62 23.57 -25.59
CA ALA A 43 4.81 24.33 -26.83
C ALA A 43 4.66 25.85 -26.68
N ARG A 44 4.26 26.39 -25.52
CA ARG A 44 4.04 27.84 -25.30
C ARG A 44 5.12 28.60 -24.51
N ARG A 45 6.16 27.94 -23.99
CA ARG A 45 7.23 28.66 -23.25
C ARG A 45 8.18 29.41 -24.21
N PRO A 46 8.66 30.62 -23.88
CA PRO A 46 9.72 31.29 -24.62
C PRO A 46 10.98 30.41 -24.73
N GLU A 47 11.66 30.45 -25.87
CA GLU A 47 12.86 29.64 -26.14
C GLU A 47 13.96 29.76 -25.05
N PRO A 48 14.26 30.95 -24.49
CA PRO A 48 15.23 31.08 -23.40
C PRO A 48 14.85 30.29 -22.14
N GLN A 49 13.57 30.29 -21.76
CA GLN A 49 13.08 29.58 -20.58
C GLN A 49 13.14 28.04 -20.77
N ARG A 50 12.90 27.56 -22.00
CA ARG A 50 13.07 26.14 -22.33
C ARG A 50 14.53 25.71 -22.27
N ARG A 51 15.44 26.52 -22.80
CA ARG A 51 16.89 26.25 -22.77
C ARG A 51 17.39 26.18 -21.33
N ASP A 52 17.02 27.13 -20.47
CA ASP A 52 17.39 27.14 -19.05
C ASP A 52 16.83 25.93 -18.29
N SER A 53 15.58 25.54 -18.54
CA SER A 53 14.99 24.32 -17.96
C SER A 53 15.76 23.06 -18.37
N ALA A 54 16.12 22.94 -19.66
CA ALA A 54 16.88 21.79 -20.15
C ALA A 54 18.31 21.76 -19.58
N ASP A 55 18.94 22.94 -19.39
CA ASP A 55 20.25 23.05 -18.75
C ASP A 55 20.21 22.69 -17.25
N ALA A 56 19.19 23.15 -16.52
CA ALA A 56 18.96 22.78 -15.14
C ALA A 56 18.83 21.25 -15.00
N ARG A 57 18.04 20.62 -15.86
CA ARG A 57 17.88 19.17 -15.91
C ARG A 57 19.19 18.43 -16.18
N ARG A 58 19.97 18.88 -17.16
CA ARG A 58 21.27 18.27 -17.48
C ARG A 58 22.25 18.36 -16.30
N ARG A 59 22.32 19.51 -15.63
CA ARG A 59 23.20 19.72 -14.47
C ARG A 59 22.78 18.84 -13.29
N ALA A 60 21.49 18.78 -12.99
CA ALA A 60 20.94 17.92 -11.94
C ALA A 60 21.24 16.44 -12.21
N THR A 61 21.07 15.98 -13.46
CA THR A 61 21.40 14.61 -13.88
C THR A 61 22.89 14.30 -13.68
N ARG A 62 23.79 15.22 -14.04
CA ARG A 62 25.25 15.03 -13.81
C ARG A 62 25.59 14.97 -12.33
N ALA A 63 24.95 15.79 -11.49
CA ALA A 63 25.14 15.75 -10.04
C ALA A 63 24.67 14.40 -9.46
N GLN A 64 23.50 13.91 -9.90
CA GLN A 64 22.95 12.62 -9.50
C GLN A 64 23.91 11.47 -9.87
N VAL A 65 24.41 11.46 -11.11
CA VAL A 65 25.38 10.45 -11.55
C VAL A 65 26.67 10.49 -10.74
N ARG A 66 27.19 11.70 -10.43
CA ARG A 66 28.38 11.86 -9.60
C ARG A 66 28.18 11.33 -8.19
N PHE A 67 27.03 11.63 -7.57
CA PHE A 67 26.68 11.10 -6.26
C PHE A 67 26.66 9.57 -6.27
N GLU A 68 25.99 8.96 -7.25
CA GLU A 68 25.88 7.50 -7.35
C GLU A 68 27.23 6.81 -7.55
N GLN A 69 28.14 7.43 -8.31
CA GLN A 69 29.52 6.97 -8.43
C GLN A 69 30.26 7.02 -7.08
N ILE A 70 30.15 8.14 -6.34
CA ILE A 70 30.76 8.29 -5.02
C ILE A 70 30.18 7.27 -4.03
N ARG A 71 28.85 7.08 -4.04
CA ARG A 71 28.15 6.09 -3.21
C ARG A 71 28.74 4.71 -3.42
N ARG A 72 28.77 4.25 -4.68
CA ARG A 72 29.30 2.92 -5.05
C ARG A 72 30.75 2.70 -4.61
N LEU A 73 31.61 3.69 -4.79
CA LEU A 73 33.03 3.60 -4.40
C LEU A 73 33.24 3.44 -2.88
N HIS A 74 32.28 3.92 -2.09
CA HIS A 74 32.40 4.01 -0.64
C HIS A 74 31.44 3.09 0.12
N LEU A 75 30.68 2.22 -0.57
CA LEU A 75 29.73 1.33 0.11
C LEU A 75 30.41 0.48 1.19
N PRO A 76 29.76 0.32 2.37
CA PRO A 76 30.24 -0.60 3.38
C PRO A 76 30.24 -2.03 2.85
N ARG A 77 31.19 -2.82 3.36
CA ARG A 77 31.24 -4.26 3.06
C ARG A 77 30.36 -4.99 4.04
N GLN A 78 29.56 -5.93 3.55
CA GLN A 78 28.77 -6.82 4.40
C GLN A 78 28.72 -8.19 3.77
N TYR A 79 28.93 -9.22 4.59
CA TYR A 79 28.71 -10.58 4.19
C TYR A 79 27.20 -10.79 4.04
N SER A 80 26.75 -11.00 2.81
CA SER A 80 25.43 -11.51 2.49
C SER A 80 25.68 -12.64 1.50
N SER A 81 25.44 -13.87 1.96
CA SER A 81 25.50 -15.04 1.08
C SER A 81 24.22 -15.06 0.28
N ALA A 82 24.32 -14.76 -1.02
CA ALA A 82 23.22 -15.05 -1.93
C ALA A 82 22.87 -16.54 -1.79
N PRO A 83 21.58 -16.89 -1.56
CA PRO A 83 21.20 -18.28 -1.36
C PRO A 83 21.37 -19.06 -2.67
N GLU A 84 21.59 -20.37 -2.55
CA GLU A 84 21.59 -21.26 -3.73
C GLU A 84 20.24 -21.26 -4.46
N ILE A 85 19.15 -20.96 -3.74
CA ILE A 85 17.78 -20.91 -4.26
C ILE A 85 17.14 -19.57 -3.88
N CYS A 86 16.66 -18.82 -4.88
CA CYS A 86 15.92 -17.58 -4.67
C CYS A 86 14.54 -17.84 -4.04
N ASP A 87 14.07 -16.92 -3.21
CA ASP A 87 12.68 -16.89 -2.77
C ASP A 87 11.76 -16.50 -3.94
N ALA A 88 12.19 -15.52 -4.74
CA ALA A 88 11.56 -15.17 -6.00
C ALA A 88 12.60 -14.82 -7.06
N ARG A 89 12.36 -15.28 -8.30
CA ARG A 89 13.17 -14.87 -9.45
C ARG A 89 12.37 -13.91 -10.33
N ILE A 90 12.88 -12.70 -10.47
CA ILE A 90 12.24 -11.59 -11.20
C ILE A 90 13.22 -11.12 -12.27
N GLY A 91 13.01 -11.55 -13.51
CA GLY A 91 13.93 -11.26 -14.61
C GLY A 91 15.37 -11.62 -14.26
N ARG A 92 16.23 -10.59 -14.15
CA ARG A 92 17.67 -10.73 -13.84
C ARG A 92 17.98 -10.86 -12.35
N PHE A 93 17.01 -10.68 -11.47
CA PHE A 93 17.20 -10.60 -10.02
C PHE A 93 16.78 -11.88 -9.30
N CYS A 94 17.59 -12.26 -8.33
CA CYS A 94 17.28 -13.26 -7.33
C CYS A 94 16.92 -12.51 -6.05
N GLN A 95 15.65 -12.57 -5.62
CA GLN A 95 15.21 -11.99 -4.35
C GLN A 95 15.24 -13.07 -3.27
N TRP A 96 15.70 -12.71 -2.08
CA TRP A 96 15.55 -13.51 -0.88
C TRP A 96 15.35 -12.60 0.34
N ASN A 97 14.72 -13.12 1.39
CA ASN A 97 14.54 -12.40 2.64
C ASN A 97 15.79 -12.55 3.53
N ASP A 98 16.72 -11.60 3.42
CA ASP A 98 17.87 -11.50 4.33
C ASP A 98 17.47 -10.61 5.53
N GLU A 99 16.96 -11.21 6.61
CA GLU A 99 16.73 -10.51 7.87
C GLU A 99 18.09 -10.24 8.55
N VAL A 100 18.84 -9.31 7.98
CA VAL A 100 20.15 -8.92 8.50
C VAL A 100 19.98 -8.23 9.84
N SER A 101 20.68 -8.72 10.86
CA SER A 101 20.54 -8.24 12.25
C SER A 101 21.19 -6.88 12.50
N ILE A 102 22.14 -6.46 11.65
CA ILE A 102 22.88 -5.21 11.83
C ILE A 102 23.00 -4.48 10.50
N ARG A 103 22.40 -3.29 10.44
CA ARG A 103 22.58 -2.33 9.34
C ARG A 103 23.90 -1.58 9.56
N PRO A 104 24.83 -1.56 8.58
CA PRO A 104 26.04 -0.76 8.68
C PRO A 104 25.71 0.75 8.58
N ASP A 105 26.45 1.56 9.33
CA ASP A 105 26.38 3.02 9.23
C ASP A 105 26.76 3.50 7.82
N GLU A 106 26.05 4.52 7.33
CA GLU A 106 26.39 5.12 6.05
C GLU A 106 27.70 5.94 6.15
N PRO A 107 28.71 5.66 5.32
CA PRO A 107 30.00 6.35 5.39
C PRO A 107 29.88 7.86 5.15
N LYS A 108 30.65 8.65 5.92
CA LYS A 108 30.66 10.13 5.87
C LYS A 108 30.85 10.71 4.46
N LYS A 109 31.61 10.02 3.60
CA LYS A 109 31.81 10.47 2.20
C LYS A 109 30.51 10.39 1.39
N ILE A 110 29.66 9.41 1.65
CA ILE A 110 28.36 9.25 1.00
C ILE A 110 27.40 10.32 1.52
N THR A 111 27.32 10.50 2.84
CA THR A 111 26.44 11.52 3.43
C THR A 111 26.81 12.94 2.99
N THR A 112 28.11 13.27 2.90
CA THR A 112 28.57 14.55 2.34
C THR A 112 28.24 14.71 0.86
N ALA A 113 28.50 13.69 0.03
CA ALA A 113 28.14 13.76 -1.39
C ALA A 113 26.63 13.89 -1.62
N ARG A 114 25.82 13.33 -0.72
CA ARG A 114 24.36 13.47 -0.75
C ARG A 114 23.92 14.90 -0.47
N ARG A 115 24.52 15.56 0.53
CA ARG A 115 24.25 16.98 0.81
C ARG A 115 24.58 17.85 -0.40
N ASP A 116 25.73 17.61 -1.05
CA ASP A 116 26.10 18.33 -2.28
C ASP A 116 25.08 18.11 -3.41
N LEU A 117 24.59 16.88 -3.57
CA LEU A 117 23.54 16.54 -4.53
C LEU A 117 22.24 17.29 -4.23
N LEU A 118 21.79 17.28 -2.96
CA LEU A 118 20.56 17.95 -2.55
C LEU A 118 20.61 19.46 -2.80
N VAL A 119 21.76 20.10 -2.54
CA VAL A 119 21.99 21.51 -2.91
C VAL A 119 21.90 21.72 -4.42
N ALA A 120 22.50 20.83 -5.21
CA ALA A 120 22.43 20.91 -6.67
C ALA A 120 21.00 20.73 -7.21
N LEU A 121 20.22 19.81 -6.63
CA LEU A 121 18.81 19.58 -6.97
C LEU A 121 17.93 20.76 -6.59
N GLN A 122 18.13 21.36 -5.41
CA GLN A 122 17.43 22.56 -4.99
C GLN A 122 17.70 23.73 -5.95
N ASN A 123 18.96 23.98 -6.30
CA ASN A 123 19.33 25.02 -7.25
C ASN A 123 18.72 24.78 -8.64
N ALA A 124 18.64 23.52 -9.07
CA ALA A 124 18.00 23.16 -10.33
C ALA A 124 16.47 23.35 -10.27
N ALA A 125 15.84 23.02 -9.14
CA ALA A 125 14.41 23.21 -8.93
C ALA A 125 14.02 24.71 -8.97
N SER A 126 14.86 25.61 -8.45
CA SER A 126 14.62 27.06 -8.56
C SER A 126 14.61 27.57 -10.01
N ARG A 127 15.34 26.91 -10.93
CA ARG A 127 15.40 27.27 -12.35
C ARG A 127 14.38 26.52 -13.21
N SER A 128 13.96 25.34 -12.76
CA SER A 128 12.96 24.53 -13.43
C SER A 128 11.97 23.92 -12.41
N PRO A 129 11.08 24.74 -11.82
CA PRO A 129 10.20 24.32 -10.72
C PRO A 129 9.11 23.33 -11.15
N THR A 130 8.91 23.18 -12.46
CA THR A 130 7.87 22.32 -13.07
C THR A 130 8.46 21.01 -13.62
N ASP A 131 9.75 20.73 -13.40
CA ASP A 131 10.38 19.50 -13.88
C ASP A 131 10.09 18.33 -12.92
N ASP A 132 9.28 17.39 -13.39
CA ASP A 132 8.83 16.20 -12.64
C ASP A 132 9.97 15.42 -11.99
N TRP A 133 11.10 15.25 -12.68
CA TRP A 133 12.17 14.40 -12.18
C TRP A 133 13.16 15.14 -11.30
N ILE A 134 13.34 16.46 -11.45
CA ILE A 134 14.11 17.23 -10.46
C ILE A 134 13.42 17.13 -9.10
N THR A 135 12.11 17.37 -9.06
CA THR A 135 11.31 17.27 -7.83
C THR A 135 11.31 15.84 -7.27
N GLY A 136 11.11 14.83 -8.14
CA GLY A 136 11.16 13.43 -7.73
C GLY A 136 12.51 13.00 -7.15
N GLN A 137 13.64 13.38 -7.78
CA GLN A 137 14.98 13.09 -7.24
C GLN A 137 15.20 13.81 -5.91
N ARG A 138 14.76 15.06 -5.78
CA ARG A 138 14.93 15.82 -4.54
C ARG A 138 14.22 15.15 -3.37
N ILE A 139 12.96 14.73 -3.57
CA ILE A 139 12.21 13.97 -2.56
C ILE A 139 12.90 12.64 -2.23
N ARG A 140 13.26 11.84 -3.24
CA ARG A 140 13.94 10.56 -3.01
C ARG A 140 15.20 10.71 -2.15
N TYR A 141 16.09 11.65 -2.48
CA TYR A 141 17.35 11.78 -1.74
C TYR A 141 17.19 12.44 -0.36
N LEU A 142 16.10 13.18 -0.11
CA LEU A 142 15.71 13.62 1.23
C LEU A 142 15.21 12.43 2.08
N LEU A 143 14.34 11.59 1.52
CA LEU A 143 13.85 10.36 2.17
C LEU A 143 14.98 9.38 2.44
N GLU A 144 15.89 9.15 1.48
CA GLU A 144 17.07 8.32 1.73
C GLU A 144 17.88 8.87 2.91
N ALA A 145 17.90 10.21 3.12
CA ALA A 145 18.65 10.89 4.17
C ALA A 145 17.93 10.92 5.53
N GLY A 146 16.68 10.47 5.59
CA GLY A 146 15.82 10.57 6.78
C GLY A 146 15.35 12.00 7.07
N ASP A 147 15.39 12.91 6.10
CA ASP A 147 14.88 14.27 6.21
C ASP A 147 13.43 14.34 5.68
N ASP A 148 12.57 13.58 6.34
CA ASP A 148 11.19 13.34 5.88
C ASP A 148 10.34 14.60 5.96
N SER A 149 10.58 15.46 6.96
CA SER A 149 9.89 16.76 7.08
C SER A 149 10.18 17.66 5.87
N THR A 150 11.45 17.76 5.47
CA THR A 150 11.79 18.57 4.28
C THR A 150 11.26 17.92 3.01
N ALA A 151 11.22 16.58 2.94
CA ALA A 151 10.60 15.89 1.81
C ALA A 151 9.10 16.22 1.68
N VAL A 152 8.38 16.27 2.80
CA VAL A 152 6.98 16.71 2.86
C VAL A 152 6.84 18.15 2.40
N ASP A 153 7.67 19.08 2.89
CA ASP A 153 7.64 20.48 2.47
C ASP A 153 7.87 20.65 0.96
N VAL A 154 8.81 19.89 0.40
CA VAL A 154 9.06 19.88 -1.05
C VAL A 154 7.87 19.34 -1.83
N ALA A 155 7.20 18.31 -1.33
CA ALA A 155 6.01 17.75 -1.97
C ALA A 155 4.79 18.67 -1.87
N LEU A 156 4.65 19.42 -0.76
CA LEU A 156 3.60 20.42 -0.59
C LEU A 156 3.79 21.60 -1.57
N GLY A 157 5.03 22.05 -1.77
CA GLY A 157 5.40 23.11 -2.72
C GLY A 157 5.60 22.65 -4.17
N CYS A 158 5.20 21.42 -4.52
CA CYS A 158 5.41 20.87 -5.85
C CYS A 158 4.61 21.64 -6.92
N ALA A 159 5.29 22.04 -8.00
CA ALA A 159 4.70 22.75 -9.14
C ALA A 159 4.88 21.97 -10.46
N ALA A 160 5.13 20.66 -10.37
CA ALA A 160 5.28 19.76 -11.50
C ALA A 160 3.91 19.31 -12.06
N THR A 161 3.84 18.19 -12.78
CA THR A 161 2.56 17.64 -13.24
C THR A 161 1.62 17.34 -12.05
N GLU A 162 0.35 17.76 -12.13
CA GLU A 162 -0.61 17.73 -11.00
C GLU A 162 -0.70 16.36 -10.30
N TRP A 163 -1.08 15.30 -11.04
CA TRP A 163 -1.19 13.94 -10.49
C TRP A 163 0.15 13.44 -9.91
N TRP A 164 1.26 13.89 -10.49
CA TRP A 164 2.60 13.52 -10.03
C TRP A 164 2.96 14.22 -8.73
N CYS A 165 2.61 15.49 -8.56
CA CYS A 165 2.75 16.21 -7.29
C CYS A 165 1.94 15.56 -6.17
N ASP A 166 0.71 15.13 -6.44
CA ASP A 166 -0.10 14.39 -5.46
C ASP A 166 0.51 13.02 -5.12
N ALA A 167 1.05 12.29 -6.11
CA ALA A 167 1.74 11.01 -5.87
C ALA A 167 3.02 11.19 -5.04
N LEU A 168 3.80 12.25 -5.29
CA LEU A 168 4.97 12.62 -4.52
C LEU A 168 4.61 13.03 -3.08
N ARG A 169 3.47 13.71 -2.91
CA ARG A 169 2.93 14.05 -1.59
C ARG A 169 2.50 12.80 -0.83
N GLY A 170 1.81 11.86 -1.49
CA GLY A 170 1.46 10.57 -0.91
C GLY A 170 2.68 9.81 -0.43
N LEU A 171 3.74 9.73 -1.25
CA LEU A 171 5.01 9.10 -0.88
C LEU A 171 5.66 9.77 0.33
N ALA A 172 5.80 11.11 0.31
CA ALA A 172 6.46 11.83 1.41
C ALA A 172 5.68 11.71 2.73
N LEU A 173 4.34 11.81 2.68
CA LEU A 173 3.49 11.64 3.85
C LEU A 173 3.51 10.20 4.39
N HIS A 174 3.53 9.19 3.50
CA HIS A 174 3.62 7.78 3.90
C HIS A 174 4.91 7.50 4.67
N GLU A 175 6.05 7.95 4.13
CA GLU A 175 7.36 7.78 4.77
C GLU A 175 7.50 8.59 6.06
N ALA A 176 6.92 9.79 6.13
CA ALA A 176 6.86 10.62 7.33
C ALA A 176 5.79 10.16 8.35
N GLU A 177 5.18 8.98 8.15
CA GLU A 177 4.13 8.39 9.00
C GLU A 177 2.92 9.32 9.25
N SER A 178 2.72 10.28 8.34
CA SER A 178 1.79 11.40 8.48
C SER A 178 0.42 11.08 7.89
N ALA A 179 -0.62 11.65 8.49
CA ALA A 179 -1.98 11.50 7.99
C ALA A 179 -2.13 12.10 6.57
N GLY A 180 -3.09 11.58 5.80
CA GLY A 180 -3.44 12.13 4.48
C GLY A 180 -2.64 11.56 3.30
N ALA A 181 -1.73 10.60 3.52
CA ALA A 181 -1.07 9.88 2.43
C ALA A 181 -2.08 9.20 1.48
N ASP A 182 -3.07 8.50 2.04
CA ASP A 182 -4.15 7.84 1.29
C ASP A 182 -4.94 8.82 0.43
N SER A 183 -5.41 9.92 1.02
CA SER A 183 -6.12 10.98 0.29
C SER A 183 -5.26 11.64 -0.80
N ALA A 184 -3.94 11.75 -0.61
CA ALA A 184 -3.04 12.27 -1.64
C ALA A 184 -2.92 11.29 -2.81
N PHE A 185 -2.81 9.99 -2.54
CA PHE A 185 -2.82 8.98 -3.60
C PHE A 185 -4.17 8.88 -4.31
N ASP A 186 -5.29 9.06 -3.62
CA ASP A 186 -6.61 9.10 -4.28
C ASP A 186 -6.71 10.27 -5.27
N ARG A 187 -6.25 11.47 -4.88
CA ARG A 187 -6.17 12.61 -5.83
C ARG A 187 -5.22 12.33 -6.99
N ALA A 188 -4.07 11.74 -6.70
CA ALA A 188 -3.12 11.35 -7.74
C ALA A 188 -3.77 10.40 -8.76
N LEU A 189 -4.44 9.33 -8.31
CA LEU A 189 -5.12 8.37 -9.18
C LEU A 189 -6.28 9.01 -9.96
N ALA A 190 -7.04 9.91 -9.34
CA ALA A 190 -8.14 10.60 -10.01
C ALA A 190 -7.67 11.49 -11.18
N ALA A 191 -6.52 12.16 -11.03
CA ALA A 191 -5.92 13.01 -12.06
C ALA A 191 -4.97 12.26 -13.02
N MET A 192 -4.68 10.99 -12.76
CA MET A 192 -3.73 10.19 -13.53
C MET A 192 -4.30 9.78 -14.90
N PRO A 193 -3.49 9.84 -15.98
CA PRO A 193 -3.90 9.28 -17.27
C PRO A 193 -4.31 7.80 -17.15
N GLU A 194 -5.38 7.38 -17.83
CA GLU A 194 -5.99 6.05 -17.68
C GLU A 194 -4.98 4.90 -17.76
N ARG A 195 -4.06 4.96 -18.73
CA ARG A 195 -3.01 3.94 -18.90
C ARG A 195 -2.07 3.83 -17.68
N GLU A 196 -1.69 4.97 -17.10
CA GLU A 196 -0.86 4.98 -15.90
C GLU A 196 -1.67 4.51 -14.69
N ARG A 197 -2.92 4.97 -14.53
CA ARG A 197 -3.82 4.55 -13.45
C ARG A 197 -3.99 3.03 -13.44
N CYS A 198 -4.31 2.45 -14.60
CA CYS A 198 -4.45 1.01 -14.76
C CYS A 198 -3.19 0.22 -14.40
N ARG A 199 -2.00 0.78 -14.64
CA ARG A 199 -0.74 0.14 -14.27
C ARG A 199 -0.46 0.24 -12.77
N TRP A 200 -0.87 1.33 -12.12
CA TRP A 200 -0.68 1.53 -10.68
C TRP A 200 -1.70 0.75 -9.85
N THR A 201 -2.91 0.54 -10.37
CA THR A 201 -3.95 -0.24 -9.69
C THR A 201 -3.87 -1.75 -9.97
N ASP A 202 -3.00 -2.18 -10.91
CA ASP A 202 -2.81 -3.60 -11.21
C ASP A 202 -2.06 -4.34 -10.09
N MET A 203 -2.78 -5.17 -9.33
CA MET A 203 -2.21 -5.99 -8.26
C MET A 203 -1.53 -7.27 -8.77
N SER A 204 -1.51 -7.55 -10.08
CA SER A 204 -1.01 -8.83 -10.63
C SER A 204 0.37 -9.26 -10.12
N ALA A 205 1.28 -8.31 -9.88
CA ALA A 205 2.63 -8.59 -9.39
C ALA A 205 2.67 -9.06 -7.93
N LEU A 206 1.63 -8.75 -7.15
CA LEU A 206 1.52 -9.07 -5.72
C LEU A 206 0.76 -10.38 -5.45
N LEU A 207 0.17 -10.95 -6.49
CA LEU A 207 -0.66 -12.15 -6.40
C LEU A 207 0.14 -13.40 -6.74
N ASP A 208 -0.22 -14.53 -6.14
CA ASP A 208 0.30 -15.84 -6.52
C ASP A 208 -0.12 -16.20 -7.97
N ASP A 209 0.47 -17.25 -8.54
CA ASP A 209 0.23 -17.60 -9.95
C ASP A 209 -1.24 -17.94 -10.25
N ALA A 210 -1.95 -18.58 -9.32
CA ALA A 210 -3.35 -18.98 -9.49
C ALA A 210 -4.30 -17.77 -9.42
N GLN A 211 -4.10 -16.90 -8.44
CA GLN A 211 -4.81 -15.63 -8.27
C GLN A 211 -4.53 -14.70 -9.45
N ARG A 212 -3.26 -14.52 -9.82
CA ARG A 212 -2.82 -13.66 -10.94
C ARG A 212 -3.48 -14.06 -12.24
N LYS A 213 -3.55 -15.36 -12.55
CA LYS A 213 -4.20 -15.86 -13.79
C LYS A 213 -5.68 -15.47 -13.87
N ARG A 214 -6.39 -15.50 -12.74
CA ARG A 214 -7.80 -15.07 -12.65
C ARG A 214 -7.93 -13.56 -12.75
N TYR A 215 -7.15 -12.83 -11.94
CA TYR A 215 -7.16 -11.37 -11.88
C TYR A 215 -6.87 -10.73 -13.25
N ARG A 216 -5.92 -11.29 -14.01
CA ARG A 216 -5.56 -10.81 -15.36
C ARG A 216 -6.68 -10.88 -16.40
N ARG A 217 -7.72 -11.71 -16.17
CA ARG A 217 -8.87 -11.81 -17.08
C ARG A 217 -9.89 -10.69 -16.90
N VAL A 218 -9.82 -9.99 -15.76
CA VAL A 218 -10.70 -8.86 -15.45
C VAL A 218 -10.13 -7.60 -16.11
N GLY A 219 -10.99 -6.74 -16.68
CA GLY A 219 -10.57 -5.44 -17.24
C GLY A 219 -10.18 -4.43 -16.14
N CYS A 220 -9.42 -3.39 -16.50
CA CYS A 220 -8.86 -2.43 -15.53
C CYS A 220 -9.89 -1.84 -14.54
N GLY A 221 -11.06 -1.35 -15.00
CA GLY A 221 -12.07 -0.79 -14.10
C GLY A 221 -12.66 -1.81 -13.11
N ALA A 222 -13.03 -3.00 -13.59
CA ALA A 222 -13.58 -4.06 -12.72
C ALA A 222 -12.54 -4.65 -11.75
N ARG A 223 -11.24 -4.47 -12.00
CA ARG A 223 -10.18 -4.85 -11.06
C ARG A 223 -10.12 -3.95 -9.84
N GLU A 224 -10.61 -2.71 -9.90
CA GLU A 224 -10.53 -1.75 -8.80
C GLU A 224 -11.42 -2.17 -7.62
N GLU A 225 -12.62 -2.70 -7.88
CA GLU A 225 -13.51 -3.25 -6.84
C GLU A 225 -12.88 -4.47 -6.14
N ILE A 226 -12.33 -5.39 -6.93
CA ILE A 226 -11.61 -6.56 -6.42
C ILE A 226 -10.39 -6.13 -5.61
N ALA A 227 -9.65 -5.13 -6.11
CA ALA A 227 -8.48 -4.58 -5.44
C ALA A 227 -8.85 -3.91 -4.12
N ALA A 228 -9.95 -3.16 -4.04
CA ALA A 228 -10.41 -2.53 -2.81
C ALA A 228 -10.60 -3.56 -1.69
N ARG A 229 -11.23 -4.69 -2.01
CA ARG A 229 -11.41 -5.79 -1.05
C ARG A 229 -10.09 -6.45 -0.65
N ILE A 230 -9.17 -6.70 -1.59
CA ILE A 230 -7.86 -7.25 -1.25
C ILE A 230 -7.09 -6.26 -0.35
N TRP A 231 -7.11 -4.97 -0.67
CA TRP A 231 -6.44 -3.95 0.13
C TRP A 231 -7.00 -3.89 1.54
N TRP A 232 -8.32 -3.88 1.67
CA TRP A 232 -8.99 -3.95 2.96
C TRP A 232 -8.52 -5.17 3.79
N LEU A 233 -8.50 -6.37 3.20
CA LEU A 233 -8.02 -7.58 3.88
C LEU A 233 -6.51 -7.53 4.20
N ALA A 234 -5.73 -6.83 3.38
CA ALA A 234 -4.28 -6.69 3.52
C ALA A 234 -3.85 -5.53 4.45
N ASP A 235 -4.79 -4.71 4.92
CA ASP A 235 -4.47 -3.56 5.77
C ASP A 235 -3.86 -4.03 7.10
N PRO A 236 -2.63 -3.63 7.48
CA PRO A 236 -2.04 -3.97 8.76
C PRO A 236 -2.94 -3.62 9.95
N PHE A 237 -3.65 -2.49 9.89
CA PHE A 237 -4.43 -1.92 10.99
C PHE A 237 -5.81 -1.41 10.53
N LEU A 238 -6.88 -2.17 10.76
CA LEU A 238 -8.24 -1.70 10.49
C LEU A 238 -8.71 -0.65 11.50
N SER A 239 -8.08 -0.55 12.68
CA SER A 239 -8.46 0.43 13.70
C SER A 239 -7.82 1.82 13.47
N ILE A 240 -6.95 1.96 12.48
CA ILE A 240 -6.23 3.20 12.18
C ILE A 240 -6.75 3.73 10.84
N PRO A 241 -7.11 5.03 10.75
CA PRO A 241 -7.63 5.58 9.51
C PRO A 241 -6.65 5.47 8.33
N GLY A 242 -7.18 5.06 7.17
CA GLY A 242 -6.45 4.85 5.93
C GLY A 242 -5.86 3.44 5.83
N ASN A 243 -5.44 3.04 4.62
CA ASN A 243 -4.91 1.70 4.38
C ASN A 243 -3.39 1.73 4.18
N ASP A 244 -2.64 1.31 5.19
CA ASP A 244 -1.18 1.43 5.21
C ASP A 244 -0.52 0.59 4.09
N ARG A 245 -1.01 -0.64 3.86
CA ARG A 245 -0.46 -1.50 2.79
C ARG A 245 -0.79 -0.99 1.38
N ARG A 246 -1.95 -0.38 1.17
CA ARG A 246 -2.34 0.27 -0.11
C ARG A 246 -1.50 1.52 -0.36
N THR A 247 -1.30 2.35 0.65
CA THR A 247 -0.45 3.55 0.51
C THR A 247 1.01 3.18 0.24
N GLU A 248 1.54 2.12 0.86
CA GLU A 248 2.85 1.56 0.50
C GLU A 248 2.90 1.12 -0.97
N HIS A 249 1.86 0.44 -1.47
CA HIS A 249 1.83 0.01 -2.88
C HIS A 249 2.00 1.20 -3.83
N TYR A 250 1.26 2.29 -3.59
CA TYR A 250 1.39 3.49 -4.40
C TYR A 250 2.70 4.24 -4.15
N ALA A 251 3.23 4.23 -2.92
CA ALA A 251 4.56 4.76 -2.61
C ALA A 251 5.65 4.04 -3.41
N ARG A 252 5.57 2.71 -3.55
CA ARG A 252 6.47 1.91 -4.38
C ARG A 252 6.33 2.21 -5.86
N HIS A 253 5.12 2.42 -6.37
CA HIS A 253 4.92 2.87 -7.76
C HIS A 253 5.51 4.27 -7.98
N THR A 254 5.31 5.21 -7.06
CA THR A 254 5.95 6.53 -7.09
C THR A 254 7.46 6.40 -7.09
N MET A 255 8.05 5.66 -6.15
CA MET A 255 9.50 5.47 -6.08
C MET A 255 10.03 4.77 -7.33
N SER A 256 9.33 3.76 -7.85
CA SER A 256 9.65 3.09 -9.10
C SER A 256 9.74 4.08 -10.28
N ARG A 257 8.79 5.03 -10.36
CA ARG A 257 8.84 6.10 -11.37
C ARG A 257 9.98 7.09 -11.15
N ILE A 258 10.34 7.39 -9.90
CA ILE A 258 11.52 8.23 -9.58
C ILE A 258 12.82 7.54 -10.02
N LEU A 259 12.90 6.22 -9.84
CA LEU A 259 14.07 5.41 -10.19
C LEU A 259 14.21 5.20 -11.70
N ASP A 260 13.09 5.18 -12.44
CA ASP A 260 13.09 5.04 -13.90
C ASP A 260 13.94 6.13 -14.58
N GLY A 261 14.80 5.71 -15.52
CA GLY A 261 15.71 6.60 -16.24
C GLY A 261 16.84 7.20 -15.38
N THR A 262 17.05 6.75 -14.15
CA THR A 262 18.20 7.16 -13.31
C THR A 262 19.29 6.10 -13.24
N ARG A 263 20.51 6.51 -12.88
CA ARG A 263 21.48 5.56 -12.33
C ARG A 263 21.04 5.19 -10.92
N ALA A 264 20.61 3.96 -10.71
CA ALA A 264 20.38 3.42 -9.38
C ALA A 264 21.69 2.92 -8.75
N GLY A 265 21.64 2.48 -7.49
CA GLY A 265 22.78 1.87 -6.79
C GLY A 265 23.20 0.54 -7.43
N TYR A 266 22.23 -0.19 -7.98
CA TYR A 266 22.45 -1.40 -8.76
C TYR A 266 23.31 -1.15 -9.99
N ASP A 267 24.19 -2.10 -10.33
CA ASP A 267 24.93 -2.11 -11.60
C ASP A 267 24.09 -2.70 -12.75
N ALA A 268 22.81 -2.36 -12.79
CA ALA A 268 21.86 -2.84 -13.78
C ALA A 268 21.10 -1.67 -14.41
N ARG A 269 20.80 -1.78 -15.71
CA ARG A 269 19.89 -0.84 -16.37
C ARG A 269 18.48 -1.06 -15.83
N TRP A 270 17.76 0.03 -15.59
CA TRP A 270 16.34 0.00 -15.26
C TRP A 270 15.55 -0.72 -16.35
N ASP A 271 14.67 -1.64 -15.92
CA ASP A 271 13.81 -2.44 -16.79
C ASP A 271 12.59 -2.90 -15.97
N ASP A 272 11.67 -3.64 -16.61
CA ASP A 272 10.44 -4.13 -16.00
C ASP A 272 10.68 -5.03 -14.77
N ASP A 273 11.83 -5.73 -14.72
CA ASP A 273 12.19 -6.57 -13.58
C ASP A 273 12.53 -5.77 -12.31
N LEU A 274 13.27 -4.67 -12.43
CA LEU A 274 13.55 -3.75 -11.32
C LEU A 274 12.28 -3.05 -10.83
N ARG A 275 11.39 -2.68 -11.74
CA ARG A 275 10.08 -2.15 -11.38
C ARG A 275 9.28 -3.17 -10.58
N GLU A 276 9.18 -4.40 -11.07
CA GLU A 276 8.46 -5.46 -10.38
C GLU A 276 9.08 -5.74 -9.00
N LEU A 277 10.42 -5.76 -8.90
CA LEU A 277 11.14 -5.88 -7.63
C LEU A 277 10.73 -4.79 -6.63
N VAL A 278 10.74 -3.52 -7.07
CA VAL A 278 10.36 -2.38 -6.23
C VAL A 278 8.90 -2.45 -5.79
N VAL A 279 7.99 -2.83 -6.68
CA VAL A 279 6.55 -2.96 -6.35
C VAL A 279 6.32 -4.09 -5.35
N ARG A 280 7.01 -5.23 -5.49
CA ARG A 280 6.81 -6.42 -4.65
C ARG A 280 7.50 -6.35 -3.30
N TYR A 281 8.70 -5.78 -3.22
CA TYR A 281 9.53 -5.82 -2.01
C TYR A 281 9.92 -4.45 -1.45
N GLY A 282 9.66 -3.38 -2.20
CA GLY A 282 10.09 -2.03 -1.85
C GLY A 282 11.43 -1.68 -2.48
N TRP A 283 11.93 -0.48 -2.19
CA TRP A 283 13.26 -0.05 -2.60
C TRP A 283 14.28 -0.25 -1.49
N ALA A 284 15.56 -0.31 -1.88
CA ALA A 284 16.66 -0.44 -0.95
C ALA A 284 16.73 0.75 0.03
N ARG A 285 16.73 0.44 1.33
CA ARG A 285 16.91 1.36 2.45
C ARG A 285 18.38 1.61 2.75
N TYR A 286 19.24 0.66 2.40
CA TYR A 286 20.69 0.82 2.41
C TYR A 286 21.34 -0.11 1.38
N TRP A 287 22.64 0.07 1.17
CA TRP A 287 23.40 -0.60 0.12
C TRP A 287 24.72 -1.12 0.68
N THR A 288 25.11 -2.30 0.25
CA THR A 288 26.41 -2.89 0.60
C THR A 288 27.09 -3.48 -0.62
N ARG A 289 28.37 -3.81 -0.47
CA ARG A 289 29.13 -4.61 -1.43
C ARG A 289 29.59 -5.90 -0.76
N PRO A 290 29.74 -7.01 -1.51
CA PRO A 290 30.19 -8.25 -0.93
C PRO A 290 31.60 -8.10 -0.32
N PRO A 291 31.94 -8.94 0.67
CA PRO A 291 33.29 -8.99 1.21
C PRO A 291 34.22 -9.59 0.17
N GLY A 292 35.38 -8.97 -0.04
CA GLY A 292 36.34 -9.42 -1.04
C GLY A 292 37.34 -8.31 -1.37
N ASN A 293 38.53 -8.73 -1.79
CA ASN A 293 39.58 -7.83 -2.25
C ASN A 293 39.58 -7.62 -3.76
N ASP A 294 38.68 -8.26 -4.51
CA ASP A 294 38.58 -8.06 -5.95
C ASP A 294 38.08 -6.63 -6.24
N PRO A 295 38.96 -5.73 -6.72
CA PRO A 295 38.57 -4.37 -7.06
C PRO A 295 37.72 -4.31 -8.33
N SER A 296 37.60 -5.41 -9.09
CA SER A 296 36.79 -5.52 -10.30
C SER A 296 35.34 -5.93 -10.01
N SER A 297 35.05 -6.48 -8.82
CA SER A 297 33.69 -6.83 -8.41
C SER A 297 32.84 -5.58 -8.28
N ARG A 298 31.90 -5.41 -9.22
CA ARG A 298 30.93 -4.31 -9.25
C ARG A 298 29.62 -4.65 -8.56
N SER A 299 29.55 -5.83 -7.91
CA SER A 299 28.33 -6.30 -7.27
C SER A 299 27.94 -5.38 -6.11
N VAL A 300 26.70 -4.94 -6.13
CA VAL A 300 26.08 -4.08 -5.12
C VAL A 300 24.78 -4.75 -4.72
N SER A 301 24.60 -4.96 -3.41
CA SER A 301 23.36 -5.45 -2.83
C SER A 301 22.57 -4.28 -2.27
N GLY A 302 21.33 -4.14 -2.71
CA GLY A 302 20.34 -3.30 -2.04
C GLY A 302 19.67 -4.12 -0.94
N HIS A 303 19.31 -3.45 0.16
CA HIS A 303 18.63 -4.07 1.28
C HIS A 303 17.34 -3.32 1.54
N GLU A 304 16.19 -3.98 1.35
CA GLU A 304 14.87 -3.42 1.60
C GLU A 304 14.61 -3.23 3.11
N ALA A 305 13.43 -2.69 3.44
CA ALA A 305 13.04 -2.53 4.83
C ALA A 305 12.85 -3.90 5.50
N SER A 306 13.57 -4.15 6.60
CA SER A 306 13.48 -5.36 7.41
C SER A 306 13.18 -5.05 8.88
N PRO A 307 12.58 -5.99 9.64
CA PRO A 307 11.91 -7.19 9.15
C PRO A 307 10.66 -6.82 8.34
N SER A 308 10.24 -7.69 7.43
CA SER A 308 9.07 -7.48 6.56
C SER A 308 8.12 -8.67 6.63
N TYR A 309 6.85 -8.45 6.31
CA TYR A 309 5.75 -9.39 6.52
C TYR A 309 4.89 -9.53 5.27
N HIS A 310 4.20 -10.67 5.15
CA HIS A 310 3.23 -10.93 4.08
C HIS A 310 1.81 -10.63 4.59
N PHE A 311 1.24 -9.50 4.15
CA PHE A 311 -0.07 -9.07 4.62
C PHE A 311 -1.22 -9.48 3.71
N LEU A 312 -0.95 -9.83 2.45
CA LEU A 312 -2.00 -10.26 1.54
C LEU A 312 -2.61 -11.59 2.00
N PRO A 313 -3.93 -11.75 1.87
CA PRO A 313 -4.58 -12.98 2.26
C PRO A 313 -4.39 -14.08 1.19
N ALA A 314 -4.22 -15.32 1.63
CA ALA A 314 -4.13 -16.50 0.78
C ALA A 314 -5.52 -16.92 0.25
N VAL A 315 -6.11 -16.10 -0.61
CA VAL A 315 -7.50 -16.29 -1.09
C VAL A 315 -7.55 -16.84 -2.49
N THR A 316 -8.16 -18.02 -2.65
CA THR A 316 -8.42 -18.58 -3.98
C THR A 316 -9.70 -18.02 -4.61
N SER A 317 -10.58 -17.41 -3.81
CA SER A 317 -11.81 -16.71 -4.22
C SER A 317 -11.91 -15.36 -3.49
N ILE A 318 -11.72 -14.26 -4.21
CA ILE A 318 -11.82 -12.89 -3.67
C ILE A 318 -13.29 -12.45 -3.55
N ASP A 319 -14.21 -13.24 -4.10
CA ASP A 319 -15.60 -12.82 -4.35
C ASP A 319 -16.49 -12.91 -3.11
N SER A 320 -16.07 -13.57 -2.01
CA SER A 320 -16.91 -13.66 -0.80
C SER A 320 -16.15 -13.89 0.52
N ILE A 321 -16.29 -12.95 1.46
CA ILE A 321 -15.75 -13.01 2.84
C ILE A 321 -16.14 -14.31 3.59
N PRO A 322 -17.38 -14.85 3.47
CA PRO A 322 -17.76 -16.10 4.16
C PRO A 322 -16.93 -17.33 3.78
N THR A 323 -16.19 -17.26 2.67
CA THR A 323 -15.30 -18.36 2.23
C THR A 323 -13.89 -18.28 2.83
N LEU A 324 -13.57 -17.20 3.54
CA LEU A 324 -12.32 -17.07 4.29
C LEU A 324 -12.39 -17.99 5.53
N LYS A 325 -11.86 -19.21 5.39
CA LYS A 325 -11.77 -20.21 6.47
C LYS A 325 -10.31 -20.63 6.64
N GLY A 326 -9.92 -20.90 7.89
CA GLY A 326 -8.56 -21.33 8.24
C GLY A 326 -7.57 -20.17 8.33
N ASP A 327 -6.28 -20.50 8.26
CA ASP A 327 -5.17 -19.55 8.36
C ASP A 327 -4.98 -18.81 7.04
N VAL A 328 -5.83 -17.81 6.81
CA VAL A 328 -5.86 -17.01 5.58
C VAL A 328 -4.70 -16.01 5.52
N TRP A 329 -4.16 -15.61 6.67
CA TRP A 329 -3.00 -14.72 6.75
C TRP A 329 -1.82 -15.49 7.33
N ASP A 330 -0.73 -15.58 6.56
CA ASP A 330 0.55 -16.06 7.06
C ASP A 330 1.57 -14.92 6.96
N LEU A 331 1.71 -14.15 8.05
CA LEU A 331 2.59 -12.98 8.09
C LEU A 331 4.06 -13.34 7.86
N ARG A 332 4.44 -14.59 8.13
CA ARG A 332 5.81 -15.11 8.03
C ARG A 332 5.97 -16.09 6.88
N MET A 333 5.06 -16.03 5.90
CA MET A 333 5.08 -16.89 4.72
C MET A 333 6.46 -16.94 4.10
N GLN A 334 6.98 -18.15 3.99
CA GLN A 334 8.25 -18.42 3.32
C GLN A 334 8.07 -18.17 1.83
N ARG A 335 9.04 -17.49 1.21
CA ARG A 335 9.01 -17.16 -0.23
C ARG A 335 7.76 -16.39 -0.67
N ALA A 336 7.24 -15.53 0.21
CA ALA A 336 6.11 -14.66 -0.11
C ALA A 336 6.39 -13.87 -1.41
N VAL A 337 5.37 -13.79 -2.26
CA VAL A 337 5.45 -13.05 -3.53
C VAL A 337 5.66 -11.56 -3.31
N GLU A 338 5.33 -11.05 -2.14
CA GLU A 338 5.59 -9.67 -1.73
C GLU A 338 5.88 -9.64 -0.23
N ARG A 339 6.55 -8.58 0.22
CA ARG A 339 6.69 -8.30 1.65
C ARG A 339 6.62 -6.81 1.92
N TYR A 340 6.17 -6.46 3.13
CA TYR A 340 6.06 -5.09 3.59
C TYR A 340 6.42 -4.95 5.08
N ARG A 341 7.11 -3.85 5.42
CA ARG A 341 7.32 -3.41 6.79
C ARG A 341 6.49 -2.14 7.04
N PRO A 342 5.41 -2.19 7.84
CA PRO A 342 4.58 -1.02 8.14
C PRO A 342 5.43 0.15 8.64
N THR A 343 5.20 1.36 8.16
CA THR A 343 6.12 2.48 8.42
C THR A 343 6.23 2.79 9.91
N ARG A 344 5.12 2.72 10.64
CA ARG A 344 5.03 3.00 12.09
C ARG A 344 5.59 1.91 13.01
N VAL A 345 5.93 0.73 12.49
CA VAL A 345 6.35 -0.41 13.31
C VAL A 345 7.55 -1.16 12.72
N ASP A 346 8.46 -1.56 13.59
CA ASP A 346 9.61 -2.38 13.22
C ASP A 346 9.38 -3.85 13.58
N GLN A 347 8.43 -4.13 14.48
CA GLN A 347 8.06 -5.49 14.85
C GLN A 347 6.56 -5.68 14.77
N PHE A 348 6.13 -6.74 14.09
CA PHE A 348 4.74 -7.12 13.93
C PHE A 348 4.56 -8.59 14.33
N ARG A 349 3.50 -8.89 15.08
CA ARG A 349 3.18 -10.25 15.54
C ARG A 349 1.74 -10.63 15.21
N GLU A 350 1.54 -11.93 15.02
CA GLU A 350 0.21 -12.50 15.12
C GLU A 350 -0.11 -12.71 16.61
N LEU A 351 -1.28 -12.26 17.05
CA LEU A 351 -1.73 -12.39 18.43
C LEU A 351 -2.54 -13.67 18.60
N ASP A 352 -2.30 -14.35 19.71
CA ASP A 352 -3.17 -15.43 20.17
C ASP A 352 -4.29 -14.86 21.04
N ALA A 353 -5.30 -14.26 20.39
CA ALA A 353 -6.48 -13.76 21.09
C ALA A 353 -7.58 -14.84 21.12
N GLN A 354 -8.23 -14.99 22.27
CA GLN A 354 -9.43 -15.81 22.38
C GLN A 354 -10.63 -15.03 21.85
N VAL A 355 -11.35 -15.62 20.92
CA VAL A 355 -12.60 -15.07 20.40
C VAL A 355 -13.72 -16.05 20.72
N ALA A 356 -14.75 -15.58 21.43
CA ALA A 356 -15.91 -16.37 21.81
C ALA A 356 -17.20 -15.66 21.36
N MET A 357 -18.14 -16.42 20.80
CA MET A 357 -19.43 -15.93 20.33
C MET A 357 -20.57 -16.54 21.13
N PHE A 358 -21.48 -15.68 21.60
CA PHE A 358 -22.65 -16.08 22.37
C PHE A 358 -23.92 -15.66 21.67
N ARG A 359 -24.78 -16.63 21.37
CA ARG A 359 -26.06 -16.35 20.73
C ARG A 359 -27.00 -15.64 21.72
N ARG A 360 -27.68 -14.60 21.25
CA ARG A 360 -28.65 -13.78 21.99
C ARG A 360 -29.87 -13.52 21.10
N ARG A 361 -30.78 -14.49 21.04
CA ARG A 361 -31.95 -14.45 20.15
C ARG A 361 -31.53 -14.23 18.68
N ASP A 362 -31.76 -13.03 18.16
CA ASP A 362 -31.46 -12.54 16.81
C ASP A 362 -30.09 -11.86 16.67
N SER A 363 -29.36 -11.70 17.77
CA SER A 363 -28.05 -11.06 17.82
C SER A 363 -26.97 -11.99 18.38
N VAL A 364 -25.72 -11.58 18.22
CA VAL A 364 -24.53 -12.31 18.67
C VAL A 364 -23.70 -11.39 19.54
N MET A 365 -23.41 -11.82 20.77
CA MET A 365 -22.40 -11.16 21.59
C MET A 365 -21.04 -11.76 21.24
N VAL A 366 -20.11 -10.94 20.77
CA VAL A 366 -18.72 -11.34 20.52
C VAL A 366 -17.86 -10.82 21.65
N VAL A 367 -17.04 -11.71 22.20
CA VAL A 367 -16.01 -11.38 23.19
C VAL A 367 -14.66 -11.71 22.56
N ALA A 368 -13.77 -10.74 22.50
CA ALA A 368 -12.42 -10.92 22.01
C ALA A 368 -11.42 -10.50 23.10
N ALA A 369 -10.79 -11.49 23.72
CA ALA A 369 -9.85 -11.32 24.82
C ALA A 369 -8.41 -11.52 24.35
N TYR A 370 -7.50 -10.68 24.83
CA TYR A 370 -6.08 -10.72 24.50
C TYR A 370 -5.23 -10.66 25.77
N ASP A 371 -4.07 -11.30 25.73
CA ASP A 371 -3.02 -11.19 26.74
C ASP A 371 -1.66 -11.21 26.03
N VAL A 372 -0.92 -10.12 26.12
CA VAL A 372 0.43 -9.98 25.56
C VAL A 372 1.50 -9.86 26.65
N THR A 373 1.17 -10.16 27.91
CA THR A 373 2.10 -10.04 29.04
C THR A 373 3.30 -10.97 28.93
N ALA A 374 3.12 -12.16 28.35
CA ALA A 374 4.18 -13.14 28.09
C ALA A 374 4.88 -12.94 26.74
N ASP A 375 4.39 -12.05 25.87
CA ASP A 375 4.99 -11.84 24.55
C ASP A 375 6.23 -10.95 24.67
N THR A 376 7.39 -11.51 24.34
CA THR A 376 8.69 -10.79 24.36
C THR A 376 8.74 -9.55 23.45
N VAL A 377 7.91 -9.50 22.39
CA VAL A 377 7.72 -8.30 21.58
C VAL A 377 6.94 -7.24 22.34
N PHE A 378 6.04 -7.56 23.26
CA PHE A 378 5.31 -6.54 24.01
C PHE A 378 5.84 -6.30 25.43
N ALA A 379 6.70 -7.18 25.94
CA ALA A 379 7.18 -7.15 27.31
C ALA A 379 8.40 -6.22 27.54
N PRO A 380 8.47 -5.49 28.68
CA PRO A 380 7.36 -4.94 29.46
C PRO A 380 7.03 -3.49 29.05
N GLY A 381 5.74 -3.18 28.88
CA GLY A 381 5.25 -1.81 28.69
C GLY A 381 3.74 -1.77 28.43
N PRO A 382 3.06 -0.63 28.67
CA PRO A 382 1.66 -0.50 28.29
C PRO A 382 1.53 -0.62 26.76
N VAL A 383 0.50 -1.33 26.32
CA VAL A 383 0.07 -1.38 24.93
C VAL A 383 -1.29 -0.73 24.82
N THR A 384 -1.59 -0.21 23.63
CA THR A 384 -2.94 0.11 23.24
C THR A 384 -3.56 -1.10 22.55
N SER A 385 -4.79 -1.46 22.88
CA SER A 385 -5.60 -2.43 22.14
C SER A 385 -6.86 -1.80 21.59
N MET A 386 -7.22 -2.18 20.37
CA MET A 386 -8.48 -1.84 19.71
C MET A 386 -9.03 -3.08 19.03
N ALA A 387 -10.36 -3.13 18.90
CA ALA A 387 -11.03 -4.17 18.13
C ALA A 387 -12.00 -3.56 17.11
N VAL A 388 -12.11 -4.21 15.97
CA VAL A 388 -12.89 -3.77 14.81
C VAL A 388 -13.71 -4.93 14.28
N LEU A 389 -14.98 -4.68 13.93
CA LEU A 389 -15.86 -5.60 13.22
C LEU A 389 -16.29 -4.93 11.91
N GLN A 390 -16.09 -5.59 10.78
CA GLN A 390 -16.47 -5.05 9.48
C GLN A 390 -17.11 -6.13 8.62
N ARG A 391 -18.24 -5.81 7.98
CA ARG A 391 -18.92 -6.73 7.06
C ARG A 391 -18.28 -6.79 5.68
N ASP A 392 -17.73 -5.68 5.23
CA ASP A 392 -17.08 -5.51 3.93
C ASP A 392 -16.13 -4.30 3.96
N GLU A 393 -15.47 -4.04 2.84
CA GLU A 393 -14.51 -2.94 2.66
C GLU A 393 -15.09 -1.53 2.85
N THR A 394 -16.41 -1.37 2.96
CA THR A 394 -17.09 -0.09 3.19
C THR A 394 -17.52 0.12 4.63
N ASP A 395 -17.53 -0.96 5.43
CA ASP A 395 -17.94 -0.95 6.82
C ASP A 395 -16.77 -0.55 7.73
N GLN A 396 -17.01 0.23 8.78
CA GLN A 396 -15.97 0.73 9.70
C GLN A 396 -16.43 0.75 11.16
N GLU A 397 -17.13 -0.30 11.61
CA GLU A 397 -17.60 -0.40 12.98
C GLU A 397 -16.46 -0.75 13.97
N LEU A 398 -16.23 0.15 14.95
CA LEU A 398 -15.33 -0.06 16.09
C LEU A 398 -16.11 -0.59 17.30
N PHE A 399 -15.48 -1.40 18.15
CA PHE A 399 -16.11 -1.87 19.38
C PHE A 399 -16.39 -0.69 20.35
N PRO A 400 -17.59 -0.59 20.95
CA PRO A 400 -17.93 0.46 21.92
C PRO A 400 -17.08 0.45 23.19
N SER A 401 -16.53 -0.71 23.57
CA SER A 401 -15.53 -0.81 24.66
C SER A 401 -14.31 0.08 24.43
N GLY A 402 -14.10 0.56 23.20
CA GLY A 402 -13.13 1.58 22.85
C GLY A 402 -11.69 1.10 22.92
N GLN A 403 -10.79 2.06 22.98
CA GLN A 403 -9.36 1.84 23.14
C GLN A 403 -9.04 1.39 24.57
N LEU A 404 -8.38 0.24 24.73
CA LEU A 404 -7.87 -0.23 26.01
C LEU A 404 -6.37 0.09 26.12
N ARG A 405 -5.91 0.52 27.29
CA ARG A 405 -4.49 0.76 27.60
C ARG A 405 -3.98 -0.23 28.64
N ALA A 406 -3.89 -1.50 28.25
CA ALA A 406 -3.46 -2.59 29.11
C ALA A 406 -2.85 -3.73 28.29
N ALA A 407 -1.89 -4.44 28.88
CA ALA A 407 -1.24 -5.62 28.28
C ALA A 407 -2.15 -6.85 28.21
N ARG A 408 -3.29 -6.84 28.90
CA ARG A 408 -4.35 -7.84 28.82
C ARG A 408 -5.71 -7.16 28.92
N GLY A 409 -6.73 -7.74 28.31
CA GLY A 409 -8.09 -7.18 28.33
C GLY A 409 -9.04 -7.90 27.41
N ALA A 410 -10.30 -7.45 27.38
CA ALA A 410 -11.31 -7.99 26.50
C ALA A 410 -12.20 -6.90 25.90
N HIS A 411 -12.48 -7.03 24.61
CA HIS A 411 -13.47 -6.23 23.90
C HIS A 411 -14.76 -7.03 23.78
N VAL A 412 -15.90 -6.38 24.04
CA VAL A 412 -17.22 -7.01 23.99
C VAL A 412 -18.13 -6.16 23.12
N GLU A 413 -18.84 -6.79 22.17
CA GLU A 413 -19.83 -6.09 21.35
C GLU A 413 -20.98 -7.00 20.89
N MET A 414 -22.14 -6.38 20.63
CA MET A 414 -23.27 -7.02 19.98
C MET A 414 -23.21 -6.82 18.46
N MET A 415 -23.26 -7.90 17.68
CA MET A 415 -23.33 -7.85 16.21
C MET A 415 -24.54 -8.61 15.66
N SER A 416 -24.85 -8.36 14.39
CA SER A 416 -25.84 -9.16 13.66
C SER A 416 -25.30 -10.59 13.41
N ALA A 417 -26.20 -11.54 13.12
CA ALA A 417 -25.81 -12.93 12.84
C ALA A 417 -25.07 -13.12 11.49
N ALA A 418 -24.89 -12.05 10.71
CA ALA A 418 -24.11 -12.10 9.47
C ALA A 418 -22.61 -12.35 9.75
N PRO A 419 -21.85 -12.91 8.80
CA PRO A 419 -20.40 -12.98 8.92
C PRO A 419 -19.75 -11.61 8.97
N HIS A 420 -18.79 -11.42 9.87
CA HIS A 420 -17.96 -10.20 9.96
C HIS A 420 -16.49 -10.59 9.98
N LEU A 421 -15.63 -9.68 9.52
CA LEU A 421 -14.20 -9.72 9.78
C LEU A 421 -13.93 -9.10 11.14
N LEU A 422 -13.40 -9.87 12.08
CA LEU A 422 -12.92 -9.39 13.37
C LEU A 422 -11.41 -9.16 13.26
N SER A 423 -10.96 -7.98 13.72
CA SER A 423 -9.54 -7.68 13.93
C SER A 423 -9.36 -7.16 15.36
N VAL A 424 -8.50 -7.81 16.15
CA VAL A 424 -8.04 -7.30 17.45
C VAL A 424 -6.59 -6.89 17.27
N GLU A 425 -6.30 -5.63 17.54
CA GLU A 425 -5.05 -4.98 17.17
C GLU A 425 -4.43 -4.38 18.42
N THR A 426 -3.20 -4.80 18.73
CA THR A 426 -2.42 -4.26 19.84
C THR A 426 -1.20 -3.54 19.29
N PHE A 427 -0.88 -2.37 19.84
CA PHE A 427 0.26 -1.60 19.39
C PHE A 427 0.85 -0.71 20.48
N ASN A 428 2.17 -0.53 20.37
CA ASN A 428 2.96 0.46 21.07
C ASN A 428 3.83 1.16 20.02
N PHE A 429 3.34 2.27 19.46
CA PHE A 429 4.05 3.00 18.40
C PHE A 429 5.32 3.69 18.91
N GLU A 430 5.39 4.08 20.19
CA GLU A 430 6.63 4.61 20.79
C GLU A 430 7.77 3.57 20.75
N LYS A 431 7.44 2.30 20.96
CA LYS A 431 8.38 1.17 20.83
C LYS A 431 8.40 0.57 19.43
N ARG A 432 7.57 1.09 18.51
CA ARG A 432 7.43 0.64 17.12
C ARG A 432 7.07 -0.85 17.02
N ARG A 433 6.13 -1.29 17.87
CA ARG A 433 5.69 -2.70 17.95
C ARG A 433 4.19 -2.79 17.79
N ALA A 434 3.74 -3.82 17.08
CA ALA A 434 2.33 -4.09 16.90
C ALA A 434 2.06 -5.58 16.72
N GLY A 435 0.79 -5.93 16.82
CA GLY A 435 0.31 -7.24 16.48
C GLY A 435 -1.18 -7.24 16.27
N ARG A 436 -1.67 -8.27 15.59
CA ARG A 436 -3.10 -8.49 15.44
C ARG A 436 -3.46 -9.96 15.46
N THR A 437 -4.69 -10.26 15.86
CA THR A 437 -5.39 -11.44 15.33
C THR A 437 -6.44 -10.97 14.35
N ARG A 438 -6.65 -11.71 13.27
CA ARG A 438 -7.69 -11.40 12.29
C ARG A 438 -8.35 -12.69 11.82
N ARG A 439 -9.68 -12.74 11.90
CA ARG A 439 -10.45 -13.91 11.48
C ARG A 439 -11.88 -13.54 11.13
N VAL A 440 -12.51 -14.33 10.28
CA VAL A 440 -13.95 -14.23 10.07
C VAL A 440 -14.68 -14.84 11.26
N VAL A 441 -15.61 -14.07 11.82
CA VAL A 441 -16.52 -14.51 12.88
C VAL A 441 -17.91 -14.66 12.29
N SER A 442 -18.50 -15.83 12.47
CA SER A 442 -19.85 -16.15 11.98
C SER A 442 -20.43 -17.26 12.83
N LEU A 443 -21.74 -17.18 13.14
CA LEU A 443 -22.40 -18.27 13.81
C LEU A 443 -22.78 -19.40 12.83
N PRO A 444 -22.60 -20.67 13.21
CA PRO A 444 -23.13 -21.78 12.42
C PRO A 444 -24.66 -21.70 12.35
N VAL A 445 -25.21 -22.12 11.20
CA VAL A 445 -26.65 -22.25 10.99
C VAL A 445 -27.16 -23.39 11.88
N ILE A 446 -28.14 -23.10 12.74
CA ILE A 446 -28.78 -24.10 13.60
C ILE A 446 -29.91 -24.75 12.81
N ALA A 447 -29.82 -26.06 12.59
CA ALA A 447 -30.89 -26.83 11.97
C ALA A 447 -32.16 -26.78 12.84
N PRO A 448 -33.37 -26.72 12.25
CA PRO A 448 -34.60 -26.77 13.03
C PRO A 448 -34.64 -27.97 13.97
N GLY A 449 -34.89 -27.74 15.26
CA GLY A 449 -34.97 -28.79 16.27
C GLY A 449 -33.63 -29.23 16.88
N SER A 450 -32.49 -28.66 16.47
CA SER A 450 -31.20 -28.95 17.11
C SER A 450 -30.91 -28.02 18.30
N VAL A 451 -30.16 -28.54 19.27
CA VAL A 451 -29.61 -27.78 20.40
C VAL A 451 -28.19 -27.34 20.03
N SER A 452 -27.88 -26.06 20.23
CA SER A 452 -26.53 -25.51 20.08
C SER A 452 -26.11 -24.85 21.38
N ILE A 453 -24.87 -25.10 21.79
CA ILE A 453 -24.23 -24.40 22.92
C ILE A 453 -23.43 -23.23 22.33
N SER A 454 -23.38 -22.11 23.05
CA SER A 454 -22.48 -20.99 22.71
C SER A 454 -21.03 -21.35 23.04
N ASP A 455 -20.08 -20.54 22.58
CA ASP A 455 -18.66 -20.78 22.87
C ASP A 455 -18.36 -20.70 24.36
N VAL A 456 -17.26 -21.33 24.77
CA VAL A 456 -16.70 -21.22 26.13
C VAL A 456 -15.65 -20.11 26.13
N LEU A 457 -15.78 -19.18 27.07
CA LEU A 457 -14.77 -18.15 27.34
C LEU A 457 -13.96 -18.58 28.56
N LEU A 458 -12.64 -18.65 28.40
CA LEU A 458 -11.70 -19.01 29.46
C LEU A 458 -10.83 -17.78 29.71
N PHE A 459 -11.37 -16.84 30.47
CA PHE A 459 -10.73 -15.56 30.73
C PHE A 459 -10.68 -15.32 32.24
N ASP A 460 -9.47 -15.05 32.76
CA ASP A 460 -9.27 -14.62 34.13
C ASP A 460 -9.10 -13.08 34.13
N PRO A 461 -10.11 -12.32 34.64
CA PRO A 461 -10.16 -10.87 34.49
C PRO A 461 -8.98 -10.08 35.08
#